data_AF-A0A4P8SJG3-F1
#
_entry.id   AF-A0A4P8SJG3-F1
#
_cell.length_a   1.000
_cell.length_b   1.000
_cell.length_c   1.000
_cell.angle_alpha   90.00
_cell.angle_beta   90.00
_cell.angle_gamma   90.00
#
_symmetry.space_group_name_H-M   'P 1'
#
loop_
_entity.id
_entity.type
_entity.pdbx_description
1 polymer ?
#
loop_
_entity_poly.entity_id
_entity_poly.type
_entity_poly.pdbx_seq_one_letter_code
_entity_poly.pdbx_strand_id
1 'polypeptide(L)'
;MTHCQMGGGEGLDFNLMTRRGHCRATVSLIAEAASSRAGVCLVMAGQWRVAGETLGQDEGMWWSGEESDVTPLSPDARLLFASVVECGQP
;
A
#
# COMPACT_ATOMS: atom_id res chain seq x y z
N MET A 1 2.59 20.61 -15.29
CA MET A 1 1.45 21.21 -14.58
C MET A 1 0.34 20.18 -14.60
N THR A 2 0.05 19.53 -13.47
CA THR A 2 -1.04 18.57 -13.34
C THR A 2 -2.24 19.35 -12.81
N HIS A 3 -3.35 19.35 -13.56
CA HIS A 3 -4.57 20.04 -13.18
C HIS A 3 -5.58 19.00 -12.69
N CYS A 4 -6.04 19.13 -11.44
CA CYS A 4 -7.08 18.27 -10.87
C CYS A 4 -8.35 19.11 -10.69
N GLN A 5 -9.45 18.71 -11.32
CA GLN A 5 -10.75 19.35 -11.14
C GLN A 5 -11.67 18.37 -10.39
N MET A 6 -11.92 18.64 -9.11
CA MET A 6 -12.74 17.79 -8.25
C MET A 6 -14.23 18.14 -8.44
N GLY A 7 -15.05 17.12 -8.71
CA GLY A 7 -16.48 17.26 -9.00
C GLY A 7 -17.40 17.55 -7.81
N GLY A 8 -16.87 18.10 -6.70
CA GLY A 8 -17.69 18.53 -5.55
C GLY A 8 -17.38 17.87 -4.19
N GLY A 9 -16.17 17.35 -3.98
CA GLY A 9 -15.72 16.81 -2.68
C GLY A 9 -14.22 16.89 -2.48
N GLU A 10 -13.73 16.56 -1.28
CA GLU A 10 -12.30 16.42 -0.99
C GLU A 10 -11.76 15.17 -1.69
N GLY A 11 -10.70 15.34 -2.48
CA GLY A 11 -9.95 14.24 -3.08
C GLY A 11 -8.81 13.83 -2.15
N LEU A 12 -8.70 12.53 -1.87
CA LEU A 12 -7.55 11.96 -1.18
C LEU A 12 -6.63 11.30 -2.20
N ASP A 13 -5.39 11.79 -2.28
CA ASP A 13 -4.37 11.24 -3.16
C ASP A 13 -3.36 10.39 -2.37
N PHE A 14 -3.05 9.20 -2.89
CA PHE A 14 -1.96 8.37 -2.39
C PHE A 14 -0.71 8.56 -3.26
N ASN A 15 0.28 9.28 -2.73
CA ASN A 15 1.51 9.59 -3.47
C ASN A 15 2.65 8.65 -3.06
N LEU A 16 3.12 7.82 -4.00
CA LEU A 16 4.32 7.00 -3.82
C LEU A 16 5.41 7.49 -4.77
N MET A 17 6.55 7.89 -4.20
CA MET A 17 7.73 8.34 -4.95
C MET A 17 8.86 7.35 -4.76
N THR A 18 9.36 6.77 -5.86
CA THR A 18 10.55 5.92 -5.84
C THR A 18 11.72 6.60 -6.53
N ARG A 19 12.95 6.26 -6.10
CA ARG A 19 14.15 6.69 -6.82
C ARG A 19 14.30 5.82 -8.07
N ARG A 20 13.89 6.38 -9.22
CA ARG A 20 13.96 5.71 -10.52
C ARG A 20 15.37 5.20 -10.80
N GLY A 21 15.47 3.96 -11.30
CA GLY A 21 16.75 3.27 -11.52
C GLY A 21 17.30 2.53 -10.30
N HIS A 22 16.75 2.76 -9.10
CA HIS A 22 17.09 2.02 -7.88
C HIS A 22 15.95 1.20 -7.34
N CYS A 23 14.70 1.63 -7.51
CA CYS A 23 13.53 0.88 -7.05
C CYS A 23 12.37 0.99 -8.03
N ARG A 24 11.58 -0.09 -8.11
CA ARG A 24 10.29 -0.14 -8.81
C ARG A 24 9.20 -0.39 -7.78
N ALA A 25 8.08 0.33 -7.91
CA ALA A 25 6.90 0.07 -7.11
C ALA A 25 5.74 -0.39 -7.99
N THR A 26 4.92 -1.30 -7.47
CA THR A 26 3.65 -1.71 -8.07
C THR A 26 2.55 -1.40 -7.07
N VAL A 27 1.60 -0.53 -7.46
CA VAL A 27 0.45 -0.14 -6.62
C VAL A 27 -0.79 -0.91 -7.09
N SER A 28 -1.54 -1.46 -6.14
CA SER A 28 -2.74 -2.25 -6.38
C SER A 28 -3.73 -2.10 -5.23
N LEU A 29 -5.03 -2.07 -5.53
CA LEU A 29 -6.06 -2.27 -4.52
C LEU A 29 -6.30 -3.78 -4.37
N ILE A 30 -6.05 -4.34 -3.20
CA ILE A 30 -6.19 -5.78 -2.94
C ILE A 30 -7.26 -6.05 -1.88
N ALA A 31 -7.86 -7.23 -1.95
CA ALA A 31 -8.81 -7.76 -0.97
C ALA A 31 -8.37 -9.12 -0.41
N GLU A 32 -7.25 -9.64 -0.90
CA GLU A 32 -6.68 -10.94 -0.54
C GLU A 32 -5.31 -10.73 0.11
N ALA A 33 -4.79 -11.78 0.75
CA ALA A 33 -3.48 -11.72 1.37
C ALA A 33 -2.36 -11.59 0.33
N ALA A 34 -1.29 -10.88 0.70
CA ALA A 34 -0.08 -10.74 -0.11
C ALA A 34 1.15 -10.62 0.80
N SER A 35 2.35 -10.78 0.23
CA SER A 35 3.61 -10.55 0.92
C SER A 35 4.53 -9.64 0.10
N SER A 36 5.38 -8.88 0.78
CA SER A 36 6.54 -8.25 0.14
C SER A 36 7.65 -7.97 1.14
N ARG A 37 8.90 -7.91 0.64
CA ARG A 37 10.09 -7.54 1.44
C ARG A 37 10.20 -6.05 1.72
N ALA A 38 9.53 -5.22 0.92
CA ALA A 38 9.36 -3.82 1.17
C ALA A 38 8.03 -3.37 0.57
N GLY A 39 7.37 -2.44 1.24
CA GLY A 39 6.07 -1.98 0.80
C GLY A 39 5.53 -0.84 1.65
N VAL A 40 4.44 -0.28 1.15
CA VAL A 40 3.61 0.67 1.87
C VAL A 40 2.15 0.29 1.64
N CYS A 41 1.31 0.47 2.65
CA CYS A 41 -0.10 0.22 2.55
C CYS A 41 -0.94 1.28 3.25
N LEU A 42 -2.18 1.41 2.81
CA LEU A 42 -3.22 2.22 3.45
C LEU A 42 -4.53 1.42 3.42
N VAL A 43 -5.18 1.28 4.57
CA VAL A 43 -6.46 0.57 4.67
C VAL A 43 -7.57 1.46 4.15
N MET A 44 -8.21 1.02 3.06
CA MET A 44 -9.33 1.74 2.45
C MET A 44 -10.67 1.33 3.07
N ALA A 45 -10.77 0.09 3.58
CA ALA A 45 -11.94 -0.44 4.27
C ALA A 45 -11.59 -1.68 5.10
N GLY A 46 -12.41 -1.97 6.10
CA GLY A 46 -12.28 -3.15 6.95
C GLY A 46 -11.06 -3.10 7.87
N GLN A 47 -10.55 -4.27 8.25
CA GLN A 47 -9.36 -4.42 9.10
C GLN A 47 -8.32 -5.31 8.42
N TRP A 48 -7.05 -4.99 8.64
CA TRP A 48 -5.92 -5.73 8.08
C TRP A 48 -4.89 -6.04 9.15
N ARG A 49 -4.21 -7.17 9.02
CA ARG A 49 -2.96 -7.46 9.73
C ARG A 49 -1.79 -7.20 8.81
N VAL A 50 -0.87 -6.34 9.22
CA VAL A 50 0.30 -5.95 8.44
C VAL A 50 1.50 -6.03 9.38
N ALA A 51 2.53 -6.81 9.03
CA ALA A 51 3.74 -7.01 9.85
C ALA A 51 3.49 -7.24 11.36
N GLY A 52 2.40 -7.94 11.70
CA GLY A 52 2.01 -8.23 13.09
C GLY A 52 1.10 -7.20 13.76
N GLU A 53 0.92 -6.02 13.17
CA GLU A 53 0.01 -4.98 13.67
C GLU A 53 -1.36 -5.06 13.01
N THR A 54 -2.39 -4.63 13.74
CA THR A 54 -3.76 -4.55 13.20
C THR A 54 -4.06 -3.10 12.83
N LEU A 55 -4.37 -2.86 11.57
CA LEU A 55 -4.72 -1.56 11.01
C LEU A 55 -6.21 -1.50 10.66
N GLY A 56 -6.86 -0.40 11.03
CA GLY A 56 -8.21 -0.03 10.64
C GLY A 56 -8.22 0.99 9.50
N GLN A 57 -9.42 1.40 9.06
CA GLN A 57 -9.60 2.36 7.98
C GLN A 57 -8.79 3.65 8.19
N ASP A 58 -8.22 4.16 7.10
CA ASP A 58 -7.37 5.35 7.01
C ASP A 58 -6.01 5.22 7.74
N GLU A 59 -5.71 4.06 8.33
CA GLU A 59 -4.39 3.75 8.86
C GLU A 59 -3.52 3.07 7.79
N GLY A 60 -2.22 3.35 7.86
CA GLY A 60 -1.25 2.84 6.91
C GLY A 60 0.10 2.58 7.56
N MET A 61 0.89 1.72 6.91
CA MET A 61 2.23 1.37 7.37
C MET A 61 3.16 1.17 6.19
N TRP A 62 4.45 1.33 6.43
CA TRP A 62 5.51 0.96 5.50
C TRP A 62 6.49 0.02 6.19
N TRP A 63 7.15 -0.81 5.40
CA TRP A 63 8.18 -1.75 5.86
C TRP A 63 9.26 -1.92 4.83
N SER A 64 10.42 -2.38 5.28
CA SER A 64 11.56 -2.72 4.43
C SER A 64 12.50 -3.70 5.12
N GLY A 65 13.07 -4.63 4.37
CA GLY A 65 14.15 -5.53 4.81
C GLY A 65 13.68 -6.97 5.00
N GLU A 66 12.64 -7.17 5.82
CA GLU A 66 12.04 -8.48 6.08
C GLU A 66 10.76 -8.67 5.26
N GLU A 67 10.53 -9.92 4.82
CA GLU A 67 9.26 -10.27 4.18
C GLU A 67 8.13 -10.09 5.19
N SER A 68 7.15 -9.27 4.83
CA SER A 68 5.99 -8.98 5.67
C SER A 68 4.72 -9.36 4.93
N ASP A 69 3.84 -10.06 5.64
CA ASP A 69 2.52 -10.40 5.16
C ASP A 69 1.53 -9.25 5.42
N VAL A 70 0.61 -9.09 4.47
CA VAL A 70 -0.61 -8.29 4.62
C VAL A 70 -1.79 -9.23 4.48
N THR A 71 -2.65 -9.30 5.51
CA THR A 71 -3.76 -10.26 5.55
C THR A 71 -5.06 -9.54 5.90
N PRO A 72 -6.15 -9.72 5.13
CA PRO A 72 -7.45 -9.19 5.49
C PRO A 72 -7.98 -9.87 6.76
N LEU A 73 -8.56 -9.09 7.67
CA LEU A 73 -9.18 -9.58 8.91
C LEU A 73 -10.71 -9.46 8.91
N SER A 74 -11.28 -8.79 7.90
CA SER A 74 -12.72 -8.64 7.74
C SER A 74 -13.15 -8.93 6.28
N PRO A 75 -14.42 -9.31 6.04
CA PRO A 75 -14.91 -9.65 4.69
C PRO A 75 -14.95 -8.47 3.71
N ASP A 76 -15.05 -7.26 4.23
CA ASP A 76 -15.09 -5.99 3.49
C ASP A 76 -13.71 -5.37 3.29
N ALA A 77 -12.65 -6.05 3.74
CA ALA A 77 -11.28 -5.57 3.75
C ALA A 77 -10.80 -5.14 2.36
N ARG A 78 -10.31 -3.89 2.26
CA ARG A 78 -9.67 -3.33 1.07
C ARG A 78 -8.39 -2.61 1.47
N LEU A 79 -7.26 -3.00 0.87
CA LEU A 79 -5.96 -2.39 1.11
C LEU A 79 -5.45 -1.75 -0.16
N LEU A 80 -5.12 -0.47 -0.11
CA LEU A 80 -4.26 0.14 -1.11
C LEU A 80 -2.84 -0.29 -0.77
N PHE A 81 -2.30 -1.21 -1.57
CA PHE A 81 -1.03 -1.87 -1.33
C PHE A 81 -0.02 -1.48 -2.41
N ALA A 82 1.19 -1.16 -1.99
CA ALA A 82 2.30 -0.99 -2.92
C ALA A 82 3.50 -1.84 -2.50
N SER A 83 3.88 -2.81 -3.35
CA SER A 83 5.14 -3.52 -3.20
C SER A 83 6.27 -2.70 -3.82
N VAL A 84 7.42 -2.67 -3.14
CA VAL A 84 8.62 -1.97 -3.62
C VAL A 84 9.73 -3.00 -3.77
N VAL A 85 10.37 -3.02 -4.94
CA VAL A 85 11.49 -3.91 -5.25
C VAL A 85 12.69 -3.09 -5.69
N GLU A 86 13.89 -3.50 -5.27
CA GLU A 86 15.14 -2.88 -5.73
C GLU A 86 15.43 -3.27 -7.18
N CYS A 87 15.81 -2.29 -8.00
CA CYS A 87 16.25 -2.52 -9.36
C CYS A 87 17.70 -3.05 -9.32
N GLY A 88 17.88 -4.37 -9.45
CA GLY A 88 19.21 -5.01 -9.50
C GLY A 88 19.43 -6.15 -8.52
N GLN A 89 18.42 -6.55 -7.75
CA GLN A 89 18.43 -7.82 -7.02
C GLN A 89 17.59 -8.84 -7.82
N PRO A 90 18.11 -10.06 -8.08
CA PRO A 90 17.38 -11.12 -8.76
C PRO A 90 16.19 -11.65 -7.96
#